data_AF-A0A925MVU8-F1
#
_entry.id   AF-A0A925MVU8-F1
#
_cell.length_a   1.000
_cell.length_b   1.000
_cell.length_c   1.000
_cell.angle_alpha   90.00
_cell.angle_beta   90.00
_cell.angle_gamma   90.00
#
_symmetry.space_group_name_H-M   'P 1'
#
loop_
_entity.id
_entity.type
_entity.pdbx_description
1 polymer ?
#
loop_
_entity_poly.entity_id
_entity_poly.type
_entity_poly.pdbx_seq_one_letter_code
_entity_poly.pdbx_strand_id
1 'polypeptide(L)' 'VEERTVDVHIRRLRKALEDVAYDRYIQTVRGSGYRFSTRAG' A
#
# COMPACT_ATOMS: atom_id res chain seq x y z
N VAL A 1 -18.32 8.47 10.58
CA VAL A 1 -17.34 8.23 9.49
C VAL A 1 -16.02 7.95 10.17
N GLU A 2 -15.56 6.70 10.18
CA GLU A 2 -14.28 6.36 10.82
C GLU A 2 -13.14 7.05 10.08
N GLU A 3 -12.38 7.88 10.81
CA GLU A 3 -11.04 8.32 10.42
C GLU A 3 -10.15 7.09 10.29
N ARG A 4 -10.12 6.49 9.11
CA ARG A 4 -9.19 5.40 8.82
C ARG A 4 -7.89 6.05 8.38
N THR A 5 -6.88 5.94 9.24
CA THR A 5 -5.55 6.44 8.94
C THR A 5 -5.05 5.84 7.63
N VAL A 6 -4.17 6.56 6.93
CA VAL A 6 -3.58 6.11 5.66
C VAL A 6 -2.97 4.71 5.79
N ASP A 7 -2.34 4.41 6.93
CA ASP A 7 -1.74 3.09 7.20
C ASP A 7 -2.76 1.94 7.20
N VAL A 8 -3.95 2.16 7.78
CA VAL A 8 -5.03 1.15 7.78
C VAL A 8 -5.48 0.88 6.35
N HIS A 9 -5.63 1.92 5.55
CA HIS A 9 -6.01 1.79 4.15
C HIS A 9 -4.94 1.09 3.32
N ILE A 10 -3.67 1.44 3.49
CA ILE A 10 -2.57 0.80 2.78
C ILE A 10 -2.43 -0.67 3.16
N ARG A 11 -2.59 -1.02 4.45
CA ARG A 11 -2.56 -2.43 4.89
C ARG A 11 -3.68 -3.25 4.26
N ARG A 12 -4.90 -2.72 4.26
CA ARG A 12 -6.07 -3.39 3.64
C ARG A 12 -5.91 -3.52 2.14
N LEU A 13 -5.42 -2.48 1.48
CA LEU A 13 -5.17 -2.49 0.04
C LEU A 13 -4.11 -3.52 -0.34
N ARG A 14 -2.96 -3.57 0.36
CA ARG A 14 -1.95 -4.61 0.12
C ARG A 14 -2.51 -6.01 0.27
N LYS A 15 -3.28 -6.26 1.33
CA LYS A 15 -3.94 -7.57 1.54
C LYS A 15 -4.89 -7.95 0.40
N ALA A 16 -5.64 -6.99 -0.14
CA ALA A 16 -6.55 -7.23 -1.26
C ALA A 16 -5.81 -7.50 -2.60
N LEU A 17 -4.55 -7.10 -2.71
CA LEU A 17 -3.72 -7.26 -3.91
C LEU A 17 -2.76 -8.46 -3.82
N GLU A 18 -2.67 -9.11 -2.66
CA GLU A 18 -1.79 -10.24 -2.40
C GLU A 18 -2.14 -11.45 -3.29
N ASP A 19 -3.43 -11.74 -3.46
CA ASP A 19 -3.94 -12.86 -4.27
C ASP A 19 -3.54 -12.77 -5.76
N VAL A 20 -3.27 -11.55 -6.24
CA VAL A 20 -2.82 -11.30 -7.62
C VAL A 20 -1.33 -10.94 -7.70
N ALA A 21 -0.61 -10.92 -6.58
CA ALA A 21 0.79 -10.54 -6.44
C ALA A 21 1.11 -9.09 -6.87
N TYR A 22 0.20 -8.14 -6.62
CA TYR A 22 0.35 -6.71 -6.97
C TYR A 22 0.64 -5.82 -5.75
N ASP A 23 0.59 -6.37 -4.54
CA ASP A 23 0.87 -5.67 -3.29
C ASP A 23 2.26 -4.99 -3.29
N ARG A 24 3.26 -5.61 -3.94
CA ARG A 24 4.63 -5.12 -4.13
C ARG A 24 4.77 -3.82 -4.93
N TYR A 25 3.74 -3.42 -5.67
CA TYR A 25 3.74 -2.14 -6.38
C TYR A 25 3.47 -0.95 -5.45
N ILE A 26 2.97 -1.21 -4.24
CA ILE A 26 2.79 -0.19 -3.20
C ILE A 26 4.05 -0.18 -2.32
N GLN A 27 4.87 0.86 -2.45
CA GLN A 27 6.15 0.99 -1.77
C GLN A 27 6.07 1.98 -0.61
N THR A 28 6.76 1.66 0.48
CA THR A 28 6.94 2.57 1.62
C THR A 28 8.14 3.47 1.35
N VAL A 29 7.95 4.79 1.40
CA VAL A 29 8.99 5.81 1.25
C VAL A 29 9.25 6.42 2.63
N ARG A 30 10.42 6.12 3.20
CA ARG A 30 10.81 6.61 4.53
C ARG A 30 10.75 8.14 4.57
N GLY A 31 9.98 8.69 5.51
CA GLY A 31 9.81 10.15 5.68
C GLY A 31 8.81 10.80 4.72
N SER A 32 8.17 10.05 3.81
CA SER A 32 7.19 10.60 2.86
C SER A 32 5.88 9.82 2.80
N GLY A 33 5.83 8.59 3.29
CA GLY A 33 4.61 7.76 3.32
C GLY A 33 4.65 6.65 2.29
N TYR A 34 3.67 6.60 1.38
CA TYR A 34 3.50 5.50 0.43
C TYR A 34 3.42 6.02 -1.01
N ARG A 35 3.90 5.21 -1.95
CA ARG A 35 3.75 5.48 -3.39
C ARG A 35 3.34 4.23 -4.15
N PHE A 36 2.69 4.45 -5.29
CA PHE A 36 2.56 3.42 -6.31
C PHE A 36 3.79 3.49 -7.24
N SER A 37 4.33 2.33 -7.59
CA SER A 37 5.51 2.18 -8.46
C SER A 37 5.14 1.29 -9.64
N THR A 38 5.65 1.60 -10.83
CA THR A 38 5.55 0.71 -12.01
C THR A 38 6.57 -0.43 -11.96
N ARG A 39 7.48 -0.40 -10.98
CA ARG A 39 8.45 -1.46 -10.68
C ARG A 39 8.03 -2.18 -9.41
N ALA A 40 7.89 -3.48 -9.48
CA ALA A 40 7.79 -4.33 -8.30
C ALA A 40 9.07 -4.20 -7.47
N GLY A 41 8.91 -3.91 -6.17
CA GLY A 41 10.01 -3.93 -5.20
C GLY A 41 10.29 -5.33 -4.69
#